data_AF-A0A0K2RCB9-F1
#
_entry.id   AF-A0A0K2RCB9-F1
#
_cell.length_a   1.000
_cell.length_b   1.000
_cell.length_c   1.000
_cell.angle_alpha   90.00
_cell.angle_beta   90.00
_cell.angle_gamma   90.00
#
_symmetry.space_group_name_H-M   'P 1'
#
loop_
_entity.id
_entity.type
_entity.pdbx_description
1 polymer ?
#
loop_
_entity_poly.entity_id
_entity_poly.type
_entity_poly.pdbx_seq_one_letter_code
_entity_poly.pdbx_strand_id
1 'polypeptide(L)'
;MVMGLSGSGKSTLVRLLTRLIEPTAGSVTIGGEDVIRASKARLRAMRRNHMAMVFQQFGLLPHRKVIDNVAYGLEVRGEGKSSAAPEPRTWSTSSA
;
A
#
# COMPACT_ATOMS: atom_id res chain seq x y z
N MET A 1 -15.22 1.62 6.47
CA MET A 1 -15.33 2.22 5.11
C MET A 1 -15.56 3.71 5.25
N VAL A 2 -14.91 4.54 4.42
CA VAL A 2 -15.09 6.01 4.43
C VAL A 2 -15.92 6.41 3.22
N MET A 3 -17.10 6.99 3.44
CA MET A 3 -18.05 7.41 2.40
C MET A 3 -18.23 8.94 2.42
N GLY A 4 -18.65 9.54 1.30
CA GLY A 4 -18.87 10.99 1.18
C GLY A 4 -18.84 11.51 -0.25
N LEU A 5 -19.32 12.74 -0.48
CA LEU A 5 -19.38 13.39 -1.80
C LEU A 5 -18.01 13.52 -2.49
N SER A 6 -17.97 13.59 -3.81
CA SER A 6 -16.72 13.91 -4.53
C SER A 6 -16.14 15.23 -4.00
N GLY A 7 -14.82 15.29 -3.81
CA GLY A 7 -14.15 16.45 -3.23
C GLY A 7 -14.18 16.54 -1.69
N SER A 8 -14.90 15.67 -0.97
CA SER A 8 -14.97 15.71 0.50
C SER A 8 -13.68 15.31 1.25
N GLY A 9 -12.55 15.17 0.54
CA GLY A 9 -11.25 14.87 1.15
C GLY A 9 -10.95 13.40 1.46
N LYS A 10 -11.79 12.43 1.08
CA LYS A 10 -11.57 10.99 1.37
C LYS A 10 -10.21 10.47 0.90
N SER A 11 -9.83 10.78 -0.33
CA SER A 11 -8.55 10.36 -0.90
C SER A 11 -7.37 11.10 -0.24
N THR A 12 -7.59 12.34 0.22
CA THR A 12 -6.62 13.09 1.01
C THR A 12 -6.40 12.41 2.37
N LEU A 13 -7.49 12.04 3.05
CA LEU A 13 -7.43 11.33 4.33
C LEU A 13 -6.63 10.03 4.24
N VAL A 14 -6.92 9.19 3.24
CA VAL A 14 -6.18 7.92 3.04
C VAL A 14 -4.69 8.19 2.81
N ARG A 15 -4.33 9.23 2.06
CA ARG A 15 -2.93 9.62 1.84
C ARG A 15 -2.26 10.15 3.11
N LEU A 16 -2.98 10.90 3.95
CA LEU A 16 -2.50 11.38 5.25
C LEU A 16 -2.18 10.22 6.19
N LEU A 17 -3.00 9.16 6.22
CA LEU A 17 -2.75 7.97 7.04
C LEU A 17 -1.40 7.30 6.71
N THR A 18 -1.07 7.21 5.42
CA THR A 18 0.22 6.68 4.96
C THR A 18 1.35 7.73 4.91
N ARG A 19 1.05 8.96 5.32
CA ARG A 19 1.92 10.15 5.21
C ARG A 19 2.46 10.39 3.80
N LEU A 20 1.69 10.05 2.77
CA LEU A 20 1.98 10.41 1.38
C LEU A 20 1.77 11.92 1.16
N ILE A 21 0.90 12.52 1.97
CA ILE A 21 0.77 13.97 2.15
C ILE A 21 1.19 14.26 3.60
N GLU A 22 1.95 15.33 3.80
CA GLU A 22 2.34 15.75 5.16
C GLU A 22 1.14 16.40 5.86
N PRO A 23 0.74 15.91 7.05
CA PRO A 23 -0.32 16.55 7.83
C PRO A 23 0.14 17.89 8.40
N THR A 24 -0.73 18.89 8.40
CA THR A 24 -0.46 20.19 9.04
C THR A 24 -0.36 20.06 10.56
N ALA A 25 -1.17 19.19 11.17
CA ALA A 25 -1.20 18.93 12.61
C ALA A 25 -1.83 17.56 12.91
N GLY A 26 -1.70 17.11 14.15
CA GLY A 26 -2.29 15.88 14.66
C GLY A 26 -1.28 14.74 14.84
N SER A 27 -1.80 13.54 15.03
CA SER A 27 -1.04 12.30 15.23
C SER A 27 -1.66 11.16 14.45
N VAL A 28 -0.85 10.28 13.87
CA VAL A 28 -1.32 9.07 13.20
C VAL A 28 -0.54 7.90 13.78
N THR A 29 -1.25 6.92 14.35
CA THR A 29 -0.64 5.71 14.91
C THR A 29 -1.05 4.50 14.10
N ILE A 30 -0.08 3.71 13.62
CA ILE A 30 -0.32 2.47 12.86
C ILE A 30 0.55 1.37 13.46
N GLY A 31 -0.09 0.28 13.90
CA GLY A 31 0.63 -0.84 14.54
C GLY A 31 1.34 -0.44 15.84
N GLY A 32 0.81 0.55 16.58
CA GLY A 32 1.43 1.07 17.81
C GLY A 32 2.51 2.11 17.59
N GLU A 33 2.81 2.49 16.34
CA GLU A 33 3.87 3.45 16.02
C GLU A 33 3.35 4.76 15.45
N ASP A 34 3.91 5.88 15.92
CA ASP A 34 3.63 7.22 15.43
C ASP A 34 4.28 7.45 14.06
N VAL A 35 3.46 7.55 13.03
CA VAL A 35 3.84 7.72 11.62
C VAL A 35 4.41 9.12 11.34
N ILE A 36 3.95 10.14 12.07
CA ILE A 36 4.36 11.54 11.88
C ILE A 36 5.74 11.75 12.49
N ARG A 37 6.01 11.14 13.65
CA ARG A 37 7.32 11.20 14.32
C ARG A 37 8.34 10.21 13.75
N ALA A 38 7.91 9.23 12.97
CA ALA A 38 8.81 8.27 12.34
C ALA A 38 9.84 8.96 11.44
N SER A 39 11.10 8.50 11.52
CA SER A 39 12.16 8.91 10.61
C SER A 39 11.86 8.46 9.18
N LYS A 40 12.48 9.10 8.18
CA LYS A 40 12.30 8.72 6.75
C LYS A 40 12.62 7.23 6.52
N ALA A 41 13.62 6.69 7.21
CA ALA A 41 13.99 5.28 7.09
C ALA A 41 12.92 4.37 7.71
N ARG A 42 12.40 4.71 8.90
CA ARG A 42 11.35 3.95 9.57
C ARG A 42 10.05 3.99 8.76
N LEU A 43 9.67 5.16 8.25
CA LEU A 43 8.49 5.33 7.41
C LEU A 43 8.55 4.47 6.14
N ARG A 44 9.72 4.36 5.51
CA ARG A 44 9.93 3.44 4.37
C ARG A 44 9.77 1.97 4.77
N ALA A 45 10.27 1.57 5.94
CA ALA A 45 10.11 0.20 6.44
C ALA A 45 8.63 -0.11 6.74
N MET A 46 7.91 0.83 7.38
CA MET A 46 6.48 0.68 7.66
C MET A 46 5.66 0.54 6.37
N ARG A 47 5.93 1.40 5.37
CA ARG A 47 5.27 1.33 4.06
C ARG A 47 5.53 0.03 3.33
N ARG A 48 6.74 -0.51 3.42
CA ARG A 48 7.07 -1.78 2.78
C ARG A 48 6.37 -2.94 3.46
N ASN A 49 6.32 -2.98 4.79
CA ASN A 49 5.95 -4.21 5.51
C ASN A 49 4.49 -4.25 6.01
N HIS A 50 3.88 -3.09 6.27
CA HIS A 50 2.57 -3.02 6.97
C HIS A 50 1.48 -2.30 6.18
N MET A 51 1.81 -1.73 5.01
CA MET A 51 0.88 -0.91 4.24
C MET A 51 0.86 -1.35 2.78
N ALA A 52 -0.33 -1.36 2.19
CA ALA A 52 -0.53 -1.47 0.75
C ALA A 52 -1.62 -0.46 0.35
N MET A 53 -1.49 0.13 -0.83
CA MET A 53 -2.46 1.10 -1.36
C MET A 53 -2.82 0.72 -2.79
N VAL A 54 -4.12 0.70 -3.06
CA VAL A 54 -4.67 0.59 -4.42
C VAL A 54 -5.20 1.95 -4.82
N PHE A 55 -4.81 2.42 -6.00
CA PHE A 55 -5.17 3.73 -6.53
C PHE A 55 -6.42 3.65 -7.41
N GLN A 56 -7.21 4.72 -7.44
CA GLN A 56 -8.39 4.85 -8.29
C GLN A 56 -8.05 4.84 -9.79
N GLN A 57 -6.89 5.39 -10.16
CA GLN A 57 -6.28 5.21 -11.48
C GLN A 57 -5.16 4.20 -11.34
N PHE A 58 -5.14 3.20 -12.22
CA PHE A 58 -4.24 2.06 -12.07
C PHE A 58 -2.78 2.51 -12.07
N GLY A 59 -2.08 2.30 -10.94
CA GLY A 59 -0.66 2.60 -10.78
C GLY A 59 0.24 1.47 -11.29
N LEU A 60 -0.12 0.85 -12.42
CA LEU A 60 0.63 -0.26 -13.00
C LEU A 60 1.85 0.27 -13.77
N LEU A 61 2.91 -0.53 -13.79
CA LEU A 61 4.09 -0.35 -14.63
C LEU A 61 3.76 -0.91 -16.03
N PRO A 62 3.51 -0.05 -17.04
CA PRO A 62 2.96 -0.49 -18.34
C PRO A 62 3.95 -1.32 -19.17
N HIS A 63 5.24 -1.22 -18.85
CA HIS A 63 6.34 -1.95 -19.51
C HIS A 63 6.67 -3.29 -18.82
N ARG A 64 5.85 -3.73 -17.85
CA ARG A 64 6.03 -4.99 -17.12
C ARG A 64 4.81 -5.89 -17.29
N LYS A 65 5.00 -7.21 -17.20
CA LYS A 65 3.87 -8.15 -17.22
C LYS A 65 3.02 -7.97 -15.97
N VAL A 66 1.78 -8.47 -16.00
CA VAL A 66 0.87 -8.44 -14.83
C VAL A 66 1.50 -9.14 -13.63
N ILE A 67 2.13 -10.29 -13.85
CA ILE A 67 2.82 -11.07 -12.82
C ILE A 67 3.94 -10.25 -12.15
N ASP A 68 4.71 -9.50 -12.94
CA ASP A 68 5.82 -8.69 -12.46
C ASP A 68 5.32 -7.45 -11.70
N ASN A 69 4.15 -6.90 -12.07
CA ASN A 69 3.50 -5.82 -11.34
C ASN A 69 3.06 -6.26 -9.94
N VAL A 70 2.52 -7.48 -9.82
CA VAL A 70 2.13 -8.07 -8.52
C VAL A 70 3.36 -8.42 -7.69
N ALA A 71 4.40 -8.98 -8.31
CA ALA A 71 5.65 -9.35 -7.65
C ALA A 71 6.49 -8.13 -7.21
N TYR A 72 6.28 -6.95 -7.81
CA TYR A 72 7.07 -5.75 -7.52
C TYR A 72 7.10 -5.37 -6.04
N GLY A 73 6.00 -5.57 -5.31
CA GLY A 73 5.96 -5.31 -3.87
C GLY A 73 6.94 -6.18 -3.08
N LEU A 74 7.14 -7.43 -3.52
CA LEU A 74 8.07 -8.39 -2.93
C LEU A 74 9.52 -8.07 -3.33
N GLU A 75 9.75 -7.69 -4.60
CA GLU A 75 11.06 -7.21 -5.07
C GLU A 75 11.58 -6.02 -4.24
N VAL A 76 10.70 -5.05 -3.95
CA VAL A 76 11.04 -3.83 -3.16
C VAL A 76 11.36 -4.15 -1.69
N ARG A 77 10.87 -5.27 -1.17
CA ARG A 77 11.22 -5.80 0.17
C ARG A 77 12.54 -6.54 0.17
N GLY A 78 13.13 -6.82 -1.00
CA GLY A 78 14.33 -7.64 -1.14
C GLY A 78 14.05 -9.14 -1.00
N GLU A 79 12.78 -9.55 -1.12
CA GLU A 79 12.42 -10.97 -1.15
C GLU A 79 12.78 -11.55 -2.52
N GLY A 80 13.58 -12.62 -2.53
CA GLY A 80 14.13 -13.19 -3.76
C GLY A 80 13.04 -13.72 -4.70
N LYS A 81 13.35 -13.84 -6.01
CA LYS A 81 12.40 -14.34 -7.03
C LYS A 81 11.74 -15.68 -6.67
N SER A 82 12.42 -16.52 -5.88
CA SER A 82 11.89 -17.80 -5.40
C SER A 82 10.73 -17.67 -4.41
N SER A 83 10.63 -16.57 -3.65
CA SER A 83 9.49 -16.29 -2.76
C SER A 83 8.46 -15.36 -3.41
N ALA A 84 8.82 -14.71 -4.52
CA ALA A 84 7.96 -13.79 -5.26
C ALA A 84 7.12 -14.44 -6.38
N ALA A 85 7.39 -15.71 -6.72
CA ALA A 85 6.50 -16.48 -7.58
C ALA A 85 5.19 -16.69 -6.81
N PRO A 86 4.04 -16.15 -7.28
CA PRO A 86 2.79 -16.48 -6.63
C PRO A 86 2.58 -17.98 -6.77
N GLU A 87 2.48 -18.64 -5.64
CA GLU A 87 1.97 -20.00 -5.57
C GLU A 87 0.63 -20.00 -6.32
N PRO A 88 0.42 -20.90 -7.31
CA PRO A 88 -0.84 -20.98 -8.03
C PRO A 88 -1.91 -21.48 -7.06
N ARG A 89 -2.45 -20.57 -6.26
CA ARG A 89 -3.66 -20.84 -5.46
C ARG A 89 -4.79 -20.93 -6.47
N THR A 90 -5.24 -22.15 -6.71
CA THR A 90 -6.50 -22.45 -7.37
C THR A 90 -7.57 -21.59 -6.69
N TRP A 91 -8.07 -20.57 -7.39
CA TRP A 91 -9.25 -19.86 -6.95
C TRP A 91 -10.39 -20.87 -7.07
N SER A 92 -10.76 -21.51 -5.96
CA SER A 92 -12.02 -22.22 -5.93
C SER A 92 -13.10 -21.14 -5.94
N THR A 93 -13.77 -20.94 -7.07
CA THR A 93 -15.10 -20.32 -7.04
C THR A 93 -15.97 -21.15 -6.12
N SER A 94 -16.14 -20.69 -4.89
CA SER A 94 -17.30 -21.09 -4.11
C SER A 94 -18.45 -20.26 -4.64
N SER A 95 -19.18 -20.83 -5.58
CA SER A 95 -20.49 -20.34 -5.99
C SER A 95 -21.41 -20.32 -4.76
N ALA A 96 -21.93 -19.13 -4.43
CA ALA A 96 -23.17 -18.92 -3.68
C ALA A 96 -23.73 -17.55 -4.07
#